data_AF-W6XWR6-F1
#
_entry.id   AF-W6XWR6-F1
#
_cell.length_a   1.000
_cell.length_b   1.000
_cell.length_c   1.000
_cell.angle_alpha   90.00
_cell.angle_beta   90.00
_cell.angle_gamma   90.00
#
_symmetry.space_group_name_H-M   'P 1'
#
loop_
_entity.id
_entity.type
_entity.pdbx_description
1 polymer ?
#
loop_
_entity_poly.entity_id
_entity_poly.type
_entity_poly.pdbx_seq_one_letter_code
_entity_poly.pdbx_strand_id
1 'polypeptide(L)'
;FTPHKDFDISIIWHNLDSRSDFLTFRKESQGPIERILIDFARVLESGMFTVYSVNAYSHLFCVTVACEKNKDEGVMDLVLSV
;
A
#
# COMPACT_ATOMS: atom_id res chain seq x y z
N PHE A 1 -16.82 25.40 -0.82
CA PHE A 1 -15.94 24.24 -1.05
C PHE A 1 -14.96 24.18 0.09
N THR A 2 -15.19 23.30 1.06
CA THR A 2 -14.16 22.96 2.04
C THR A 2 -13.13 22.12 1.29
N PRO A 3 -11.85 22.51 1.22
CA PRO A 3 -10.84 21.64 0.63
C PRO A 3 -10.90 20.34 1.44
N HIS A 4 -11.12 19.20 0.78
CA HIS A 4 -10.73 17.94 1.39
C HIS A 4 -9.25 18.13 1.74
N LYS A 5 -8.92 18.00 3.02
CA LYS A 5 -7.53 17.96 3.43
C LYS A 5 -6.92 16.84 2.59
N ASP A 6 -5.88 17.13 1.81
CA ASP A 6 -5.18 16.20 0.91
C ASP A 6 -4.48 15.03 1.64
N PHE A 7 -5.03 14.63 2.79
CA PHE A 7 -4.52 13.72 3.80
C PHE A 7 -5.54 12.61 4.17
N ASP A 8 -6.75 12.63 3.58
CA ASP A 8 -7.79 11.62 3.83
C ASP A 8 -7.80 10.54 2.74
N ILE A 9 -6.63 10.04 2.34
CA ILE A 9 -6.53 8.94 1.36
C ILE A 9 -6.37 7.63 2.12
N SER A 10 -7.35 6.73 1.99
CA SER A 10 -7.23 5.39 2.53
C SER A 10 -6.27 4.57 1.67
N ILE A 11 -5.24 4.01 2.28
CA ILE A 11 -4.27 3.10 1.66
C ILE A 11 -4.65 1.67 2.06
N ILE A 12 -4.95 0.82 1.07
CA ILE A 12 -5.35 -0.57 1.28
C ILE A 12 -4.41 -1.49 0.51
N TRP A 13 -3.89 -2.49 1.20
CA TRP A 13 -3.10 -3.56 0.62
C TRP A 13 -3.87 -4.87 0.75
N HIS A 14 -4.00 -5.59 -0.35
CA HIS A 14 -4.54 -6.95 -0.40
C HIS A 14 -3.46 -7.89 -0.90
N ASN A 15 -3.13 -8.90 -0.11
CA ASN A 15 -2.26 -9.98 -0.55
C ASN A 15 -3.11 -11.19 -0.95
N LEU A 16 -2.80 -11.75 -2.11
CA LEU A 16 -3.47 -12.95 -2.61
C LEU A 16 -2.70 -14.24 -2.29
N ASP A 17 -1.49 -14.15 -1.76
CA ASP A 17 -0.71 -15.35 -1.45
C ASP A 17 -1.20 -16.04 -0.18
N SER A 18 -1.85 -17.18 -0.36
CA SER A 18 -2.39 -18.01 0.75
C SER A 18 -1.34 -18.51 1.74
N ARG A 19 -0.05 -18.46 1.39
CA ARG A 19 1.06 -18.89 2.26
C ARG A 19 1.50 -17.82 3.24
N SER A 20 1.09 -16.58 3.04
CA SER A 20 1.44 -15.44 3.88
C SER A 20 0.32 -15.08 4.86
N ASP A 21 0.69 -14.69 6.08
CA ASP A 21 -0.24 -14.17 7.08
C ASP A 21 -0.56 -12.66 6.90
N PHE A 22 0.18 -11.98 6.02
CA PHE A 22 -0.12 -10.65 5.51
C PHE A 22 -1.25 -10.76 4.50
N LEU A 23 -2.51 -10.74 4.93
CA LEU A 23 -3.68 -10.87 4.03
C LEU A 23 -4.24 -9.53 3.57
N THR A 24 -4.50 -8.63 4.51
CA THR A 24 -5.03 -7.30 4.20
C THR A 24 -4.54 -6.31 5.25
N PHE A 25 -4.18 -5.12 4.78
CA PHE A 25 -3.78 -4.01 5.63
C PHE A 25 -4.44 -2.72 5.15
N ARG A 26 -4.85 -1.88 6.10
CA ARG A 26 -5.43 -0.56 5.83
C ARG A 26 -4.77 0.47 6.73
N LYS A 27 -4.45 1.63 6.16
CA LYS A 27 -4.11 2.84 6.92
C LYS A 27 -4.59 4.09 6.18
N GLU A 28 -4.52 5.22 6.84
CA GLU A 28 -4.75 6.52 6.22
C GLU A 28 -3.40 7.14 5.83
N SER A 29 -3.38 7.87 4.72
CA SER A 29 -2.17 8.54 4.24
C SER A 29 -1.75 9.68 5.15
N GLN A 30 -0.49 10.09 5.02
CA GLN A 30 0.03 11.34 5.59
C GLN A 30 0.55 12.23 4.46
N GLY A 31 -0.26 12.38 3.41
CA GLY A 31 0.09 13.20 2.27
C GLY A 31 -0.77 12.92 1.04
N PRO A 32 -0.55 13.70 -0.03
CA PRO A 32 -1.30 13.60 -1.25
C PRO A 32 -0.92 12.34 -2.04
N ILE A 33 -1.74 11.99 -3.02
CA ILE A 33 -1.61 10.75 -3.80
C ILE A 33 -0.26 10.63 -4.53
N GLU A 34 0.33 11.75 -4.95
CA GLU A 34 1.63 11.78 -5.61
C GLU A 34 2.75 11.26 -4.71
N ARG A 35 2.71 11.61 -3.42
CA ARG A 35 3.67 11.09 -2.43
C ARG A 35 3.49 9.59 -2.26
N ILE A 36 2.24 9.13 -2.12
CA ILE A 36 1.90 7.71 -1.96
C ILE A 36 2.42 6.91 -3.15
N LEU A 37 2.26 7.42 -4.38
CA LEU A 37 2.77 6.77 -5.59
C LEU A 37 4.30 6.68 -5.62
N ILE A 38 5.01 7.72 -5.16
CA ILE A 38 6.48 7.71 -5.08
C ILE A 38 6.95 6.71 -4.01
N ASP A 39 6.35 6.73 -2.83
CA ASP A 39 6.73 5.83 -1.73
C ASP A 39 6.38 4.37 -2.10
N PHE A 40 5.26 4.14 -2.79
CA PHE A 40 4.92 2.84 -3.34
C PHE A 40 5.95 2.36 -4.39
N ALA A 41 6.39 3.22 -5.31
CA ALA A 41 7.41 2.86 -6.30
C ALA A 41 8.73 2.40 -5.63
N ARG A 42 9.16 3.07 -4.56
CA ARG A 42 10.33 2.65 -3.76
C ARG A 42 10.13 1.29 -3.11
N VAL A 43 8.94 1.00 -2.62
CA VAL A 43 8.62 -0.33 -2.08
C VAL A 43 8.68 -1.41 -3.17
N LEU A 44 8.29 -1.11 -4.40
CA LEU A 44 8.40 -2.07 -5.51
C LEU A 44 9.85 -2.40 -5.86
N GLU A 45 10.77 -1.45 -5.69
CA GLU A 45 12.21 -1.68 -5.91
C GLU A 45 12.80 -2.73 -4.94
N SER A 46 12.13 -3.01 -3.81
CA SER A 46 12.53 -4.10 -2.91
C SER A 46 12.40 -5.50 -3.54
N GLY A 47 11.59 -5.64 -4.60
CA GLY A 47 11.30 -6.93 -5.24
C GLY A 47 10.46 -7.89 -4.40
N MET A 48 9.97 -7.45 -3.23
CA MET A 48 9.25 -8.31 -2.28
C MET A 48 7.81 -8.61 -2.69
N PHE A 49 7.24 -7.79 -3.59
CA PHE A 49 5.84 -7.90 -4.01
C PHE A 49 5.74 -8.14 -5.52
N THR A 50 4.90 -9.11 -5.90
CA THR A 50 4.36 -9.17 -7.26
C THR A 50 3.06 -8.37 -7.30
N VAL A 51 2.96 -7.33 -8.14
CA VAL A 51 1.77 -6.47 -8.20
C VAL A 51 0.79 -6.98 -9.26
N TYR A 52 -0.48 -7.15 -8.88
CA TYR A 52 -1.55 -7.52 -9.81
C TYR A 52 -2.43 -6.34 -10.21
N SER A 53 -2.70 -5.41 -9.29
CA SER A 53 -3.52 -4.24 -9.57
C SER A 53 -3.17 -3.07 -8.68
N VAL A 54 -3.19 -1.87 -9.25
CA VAL A 54 -3.10 -0.60 -8.50
C VAL A 54 -4.30 0.25 -8.90
N ASN A 55 -5.10 0.63 -7.91
CA ASN A 55 -6.24 1.52 -8.07
C ASN A 55 -6.00 2.80 -7.26
N ALA A 56 -5.83 3.92 -7.95
CA ALA A 56 -5.55 5.22 -7.34
C ALA A 56 -6.67 6.22 -7.68
N TYR A 57 -7.29 6.76 -6.64
CA TYR A 57 -8.35 7.77 -6.68
C TYR A 57 -8.04 8.88 -5.69
N SER A 58 -8.81 9.98 -5.74
CA SER A 58 -8.62 11.15 -4.88
C SER A 58 -8.71 10.89 -3.37
N HIS A 59 -9.30 9.76 -2.95
CA HIS A 59 -9.53 9.41 -1.55
C HIS A 59 -9.17 7.94 -1.24
N LEU A 60 -8.64 7.20 -2.22
CA LEU A 60 -8.36 5.77 -2.08
C LEU A 60 -7.15 5.39 -2.91
N PHE A 61 -6.20 4.71 -2.29
CA PHE A 61 -5.11 4.01 -2.94
C PHE A 61 -5.17 2.53 -2.54
N CYS A 62 -5.54 1.66 -3.46
CA CYS A 62 -5.70 0.24 -3.21
C CYS A 62 -4.78 -0.57 -4.12
N VAL A 63 -3.97 -1.44 -3.52
CA VAL A 63 -3.03 -2.31 -4.23
C VAL A 63 -3.32 -3.77 -3.91
N THR A 64 -3.31 -4.60 -4.95
CA THR A 64 -3.37 -6.06 -4.83
C THR A 64 -2.02 -6.64 -5.23
N VAL A 65 -1.44 -7.44 -4.35
CA VAL A 65 -0.11 -8.04 -4.50
C VAL A 65 -0.15 -9.55 -4.22
N ALA A 66 0.90 -10.27 -4.61
CA ALA A 66 1.32 -11.50 -3.96
C ALA A 66 2.65 -11.27 -3.25
N CYS A 67 2.72 -11.72 -2.00
CA CYS A 67 3.92 -11.75 -1.19
C CYS A 67 3.92 -13.04 -0.37
N GLU A 68 4.94 -13.90 -0.56
CA GLU A 68 5.10 -15.12 0.22
C GLU A 68 5.56 -14.84 1.66
N LYS A 69 6.15 -13.66 1.89
CA LYS A 69 6.69 -13.25 3.18
C LYS A 69 5.59 -12.90 4.17
N ASN A 70 5.79 -13.27 5.42
CA ASN A 70 4.88 -12.98 6.52
C ASN A 70 5.08 -11.55 7.06
N LYS A 71 4.12 -11.07 7.83
CA LYS A 71 4.10 -9.72 8.42
C LYS A 71 5.38 -9.39 9.20
N ASP A 72 5.91 -10.36 9.93
CA ASP A 72 7.10 -10.24 10.78
C ASP A 72 8.42 -10.27 10.00
N GLU A 73 8.40 -10.66 8.73
CA GLU A 73 9.58 -10.73 7.86
C GLU A 73 9.86 -9.38 7.14
N GLY A 74 9.62 -8.24 7.80
CA GLY A 74 9.87 -6.90 7.26
C GLY A 74 8.80 -6.40 6.26
N VAL A 75 7.76 -7.20 6.00
CA VAL A 75 6.64 -6.81 5.14
C VAL A 75 5.92 -5.58 5.68
N MET A 76 5.68 -5.56 7.00
CA MET A 76 4.98 -4.46 7.63
C MET A 76 5.77 -3.16 7.59
N ASP A 77 7.10 -3.18 7.69
CA ASP A 77 7.92 -1.97 7.62
C ASP A 77 7.82 -1.31 6.24
N LEU A 78 7.85 -2.12 5.17
CA LEU A 78 7.68 -1.64 3.80
C LEU A 78 6.26 -1.11 3.57
N VAL A 79 5.22 -1.85 3.97
CA VAL A 79 3.82 -1.39 3.86
C VAL A 79 3.57 -0.12 4.67
N LEU A 80 4.16 0.00 5.85
CA LEU A 80 4.02 1.17 6.72
C LEU A 80 4.80 2.39 6.21
N SER A 81 5.82 2.19 5.38
CA SER A 81 6.60 3.29 4.76
C SER A 81 5.85 4.08 3.68
N VAL A 82 4.76 3.53 3.12
CA VAL A 82 3.96 4.15 2.03
C VAL A 82 2.92 5.14 2.53
#